data_AF-A0A9E5QRM4-F1
#
_entry.id   AF-A0A9E5QRM4-F1
#
_cell.length_a   1.000
_cell.length_b   1.000
_cell.length_c   1.000
_cell.angle_alpha   90.00
_cell.angle_beta   90.00
_cell.angle_gamma   90.00
#
_symmetry.space_group_name_H-M   'P 1'
#
loop_
_entity.id
_entity.type
_entity.pdbx_description
1 polymer ?
#
loop_
_entity_poly.entity_id
_entity_poly.type
_entity_poly.pdbx_seq_one_letter_code
_entity_poly.pdbx_strand_id
1 'polypeptide(L)' 'MRWGISGAAFTLLLIGKDGGEKLRSPEALPPSQLFALIDAMPMRRREIENQKAKPR' A
#
# COMPACT_ATOMS: atom_id res chain seq x y z
N MET A 1 19.12 5.96 2.86
CA MET A 1 18.87 5.47 1.49
C MET A 1 18.04 4.16 1.44
N ARG A 2 17.02 3.96 2.31
CA ARG A 2 16.34 2.65 2.47
C ARG A 2 15.55 2.16 1.24
N TRP A 3 15.12 3.06 0.37
CA TRP A 3 14.26 2.73 -0.78
C TRP A 3 14.90 3.00 -2.15
N GLY A 4 16.19 3.37 -2.19
CA GLY A 4 16.92 3.60 -3.44
C GLY A 4 16.27 4.62 -4.40
N ILE A 5 15.52 5.59 -3.88
CA ILE A 5 14.87 6.61 -4.71
C ILE A 5 15.91 7.65 -5.11
N SER A 6 16.13 7.80 -6.42
CA SER A 6 16.92 8.89 -6.98
C SER A 6 16.08 10.17 -7.03
N GLY A 7 16.62 11.30 -6.59
CA GLY A 7 15.91 12.58 -6.59
C GLY A 7 15.62 13.16 -7.98
N ALA A 8 16.12 12.53 -9.05
CA ALA A 8 15.97 12.99 -10.43
C ALA A 8 14.67 12.51 -11.12
N ALA A 9 13.90 11.60 -10.50
CA ALA A 9 12.72 11.02 -11.13
C ALA A 9 11.56 10.84 -10.13
N PHE A 10 10.33 10.93 -10.64
CA PHE A 10 9.14 10.55 -9.88
C PHE A 10 9.17 9.05 -9.55
N THR A 11 8.76 8.67 -8.34
CA THR A 11 8.59 7.27 -7.95
C THR A 11 7.45 7.16 -6.95
N LEU A 12 6.43 6.39 -7.31
CA LEU A 12 5.38 5.96 -6.39
C LEU A 12 5.81 4.65 -5.74
N LEU A 13 5.78 4.61 -4.41
CA LEU A 13 5.98 3.40 -3.62
C LEU A 13 4.75 3.12 -2.77
N LEU A 14 4.20 1.90 -2.86
CA LEU A 14 3.22 1.40 -1.91
C LEU A 14 3.94 0.54 -0.88
N ILE A 15 3.96 0.99 0.37
CA ILE A 15 4.60 0.26 1.47
C ILE A 15 3.51 -0.35 2.36
N GLY A 16 3.62 -1.65 2.62
CA GLY A 16 2.74 -2.36 3.53
C GLY A 16 3.02 -1.99 4.99
N LYS A 17 2.06 -2.27 5.88
CA LYS A 17 2.25 -2.12 7.33
C LYS A 17 3.32 -3.06 7.92
N ASP A 18 3.69 -4.11 7.19
CA ASP A 18 4.85 -4.96 7.48
C ASP A 18 6.19 -4.31 7.12
N GLY A 19 6.16 -3.10 6.56
CA GLY A 19 7.33 -2.39 6.07
C GLY A 19 7.84 -2.91 4.73
N GLY A 20 7.14 -3.81 4.04
CA GLY A 20 7.55 -4.33 2.73
C GLY A 20 7.08 -3.44 1.58
N GLU A 21 7.91 -3.29 0.55
CA GLU A 21 7.54 -2.68 -0.73
C GLU A 21 6.56 -3.60 -1.48
N LYS A 22 5.36 -3.08 -1.78
CA LYS A 22 4.28 -3.83 -2.47
C LYS A 22 4.13 -3.42 -3.93
N LEU A 23 4.53 -2.20 -4.24
CA LEU A 23 4.52 -1.65 -5.59
C LEU A 23 5.58 -0.56 -5.69
N ARG A 24 6.26 -0.51 -6.82
CA ARG A 24 7.05 0.63 -7.29
C ARG A 24 6.64 0.98 -8.70
N SER A 25 6.35 2.25 -8.94
CA SER A 25 5.97 2.76 -10.26
C SER A 25 6.70 4.05 -10.59
N PRO A 26 7.25 4.20 -11.81
CA PRO A 26 7.80 5.47 -12.30
C PRO A 26 6.70 6.47 -12.70
N GLU A 27 5.43 6.05 -12.67
CA GLU A 27 4.27 6.86 -13.05
C GLU A 27 3.23 6.89 -11.93
N ALA A 28 2.44 7.96 -11.88
CA ALA A 28 1.31 8.05 -10.98
C ALA A 28 0.21 7.05 -11.41
N LEU A 29 -0.35 6.32 -10.44
CA LEU A 29 -1.48 5.44 -10.69
C LEU A 29 -2.79 6.11 -10.29
N PRO A 30 -3.90 5.79 -10.98
CA PRO A 30 -5.21 6.25 -10.55
C PRO A 30 -5.54 5.66 -9.17
N PRO A 31 -6.26 6.41 -8.31
CA PRO A 31 -6.61 5.94 -6.97
C PRO A 31 -7.31 4.58 -6.94
N SER A 32 -8.17 4.30 -7.92
CA SER A 32 -8.89 3.02 -8.03
C SER A 32 -7.95 1.81 -8.12
N GLN A 33 -6.84 1.92 -8.86
CA GLN A 33 -5.85 0.85 -8.94
C GLN A 33 -5.11 0.67 -7.62
N LEU A 34 -4.77 1.76 -6.93
CA LEU A 34 -4.14 1.69 -5.61
C LEU A 34 -5.06 1.01 -4.59
N PHE A 35 -6.34 1.37 -4.57
CA PHE A 35 -7.32 0.75 -3.66
C PHE A 35 -7.51 -0.73 -3.96
N ALA A 36 -7.65 -1.11 -5.23
CA ALA A 36 -7.76 -2.51 -5.62
C ALA A 36 -6.54 -3.33 -5.17
N LEU A 37 -5.32 -2.77 -5.31
CA LEU A 37 -4.09 -3.40 -4.81
C LEU A 37 -4.09 -3.55 -3.29
N ILE A 38 -4.56 -2.53 -2.57
CA ILE A 38 -4.62 -2.53 -1.10
C ILE A 38 -5.65 -3.53 -0.58
N ASP A 39 -6.82 -3.61 -1.19
CA ASP A 39 -7.90 -4.51 -0.78
C ASP A 39 -7.62 -5.99 -1.08
N ALA A 40 -6.75 -6.25 -2.06
CA ALA A 40 -6.20 -7.58 -2.30
C ALA A 40 -5.24 -8.04 -1.19
N MET A 41 -4.71 -7.13 -0.36
CA MET A 41 -3.76 -7.50 0.68
C MET A 41 -4.43 -8.22 1.87
N PRO A 42 -3.90 -9.37 2.34
CA PRO A 42 -4.50 -10.15 3.43
C PRO A 42 -4.66 -9.36 4.73
N MET A 43 -3.74 -8.42 5.01
CA MET A 43 -3.80 -7.62 6.22
C MET A 43 -4.99 -6.65 6.21
N ARG A 44 -5.33 -6.08 5.05
CA ARG A 44 -6.49 -5.18 4.90
C ARG A 44 -7.80 -5.90 5.23
N ARG A 45 -7.92 -7.15 4.78
CA ARG A 45 -9.06 -8.02 5.09
C ARG A 45 -9.17 -8.27 6.60
N ARG A 46 -8.07 -8.60 7.27
CA ARG A 46 -8.02 -8.78 8.74
C ARG A 46 -8.38 -7.52 9.52
N GLU A 47 -7.98 -6.33 9.06
CA GLU A 47 -8.39 -5.06 9.70
C GLU A 47 -9.90 -4.87 9.66
N ILE A 48 -10.54 -5.18 8.52
CA ILE A 48 -11.99 -5.06 8.36
C ILE A 48 -12.70 -6.07 9.27
N GLU A 49 -12.20 -7.28 9.38
CA GLU A 49 -12.71 -8.31 10.31
C GLU A 49 -12.58 -7.87 11.77
N ASN A 50 -11.40 -7.40 12.18
CA ASN A 50 -11.15 -6.95 13.55
C ASN A 50 -11.99 -5.71 13.92
N GLN A 51 -12.28 -4.82 12.97
CA GLN A 51 -13.16 -3.68 13.19
C GLN A 51 -14.62 -4.10 13.43
N LYS A 52 -15.09 -5.18 12.79
CA LYS A 52 -16.44 -5.72 13.03
C LYS A 52 -16.58 -6.42 14.38
N ALA A 53 -15.48 -6.97 14.90
CA ALA A 53 -15.48 -7.77 16.13
C ALA A 53 -15.41 -6.94 17.44
N LYS A 54 -15.21 -5.62 17.37
CA LYS A 54 -15.13 -4.76 18.56
C LYS A 54 -16.52 -4.16 18.87
N PRO A 55 -17.15 -4.47 20.03
CA PRO A 55 -18.34 -3.75 20.45
C PRO A 55 -17.95 -2.28 20.73
N ARG A 56 -18.82 -1.36 20.33
CA ARG A 56 -18.66 0.08 20.61
C ARG A 56 -18.69 0.37 22.10
#